data_AF-A0A174R169-F1
#
_entry.id   AF-A0A174R169-F1
#
_cell.length_a   1.000
_cell.length_b   1.000
_cell.length_c   1.000
_cell.angle_alpha   90.00
_cell.angle_beta   90.00
_cell.angle_gamma   90.00
#
_symmetry.space_group_name_H-M   'P 1'
#
loop_
_entity.id
_entity.type
_entity.pdbx_description
1 polymer ?
#
loop_
_entity_poly.entity_id
_entity_poly.type
_entity_poly.pdbx_seq_one_letter_code
_entity_poly.pdbx_strand_id
1 'polypeptide(L)'
;MSLTAIEENIKDIAGVRVICSFPEDIYELADSFLRQDDIVLIEKKDYIKNPKPSGYRSLHLIVQVPIFLQKNKKMVNVEVQFRTIAMDFWASLEHKLRYKKDIPADQAQQLQEELLACATQSAQLDNRMQEIRNQLVSRADKGNQS
;
A
#
# COMPACT_ATOMS: atom_id res chain seq x y z
N MET A 1 8.67 3.36 -33.26
CA MET A 1 8.04 2.64 -32.13
C MET A 1 6.53 2.80 -32.28
N SER A 2 5.76 1.72 -32.43
CA SER A 2 4.30 1.83 -32.60
C SER A 2 3.62 2.06 -31.25
N LEU A 3 2.46 2.72 -31.25
CA LEU A 3 1.61 2.88 -30.05
C LEU A 3 1.29 1.54 -29.38
N THR A 4 1.18 0.46 -30.15
CA THR A 4 0.93 -0.90 -29.67
C THR A 4 2.02 -1.39 -28.71
N ALA A 5 3.29 -1.10 -29.00
CA ALA A 5 4.40 -1.52 -28.14
C ALA A 5 4.48 -0.72 -26.84
N ILE A 6 3.90 0.48 -26.78
CA ILE A 6 3.80 1.29 -25.56
C ILE A 6 2.64 0.76 -24.70
N GLU A 7 1.50 0.44 -25.31
CA GLU A 7 0.34 -0.12 -24.60
C GLU A 7 0.61 -1.51 -24.00
N GLU A 8 1.39 -2.37 -24.67
CA GLU A 8 1.73 -3.70 -24.16
C GLU A 8 2.80 -3.68 -23.06
N ASN A 9 3.64 -2.63 -23.01
CA ASN A 9 4.77 -2.56 -22.07
C ASN A 9 4.55 -1.62 -20.88
N ILE A 10 3.57 -0.70 -20.92
CA ILE A 10 3.18 0.08 -19.75
C ILE A 10 2.21 -0.76 -18.91
N LYS A 11 2.76 -1.54 -17.98
CA LYS A 11 1.99 -2.38 -17.04
C LYS A 11 1.35 -1.57 -15.90
N ASP A 12 1.82 -0.34 -15.66
CA ASP A 12 1.35 0.57 -14.60
C ASP A 12 0.79 1.86 -15.22
N ILE A 13 -0.30 1.76 -15.97
CA ILE A 13 -0.95 2.91 -16.64
C ILE A 13 -1.53 3.88 -15.59
N ALA A 14 -2.03 3.35 -14.48
CA ALA A 14 -2.56 4.13 -13.38
C ALA A 14 -2.13 3.52 -12.04
N GLY A 15 -1.81 4.40 -11.09
CA GLY A 15 -1.51 4.05 -9.70
C GLY A 15 -2.49 4.74 -8.77
N VAL A 16 -3.16 3.97 -7.91
CA VAL A 16 -4.06 4.47 -6.87
C VAL A 16 -3.48 4.15 -5.51
N ARG A 17 -3.55 5.11 -4.59
CA ARG A 17 -3.15 4.90 -3.20
C ARG A 17 -4.34 5.09 -2.28
N VAL A 18 -4.61 4.07 -1.46
CA VAL A 18 -5.66 4.07 -0.45
C VAL A 18 -5.00 4.12 0.92
N ILE A 19 -5.25 5.20 1.66
CA ILE A 19 -4.73 5.40 3.01
C ILE A 19 -5.80 5.03 4.02
N CYS A 20 -5.49 4.05 4.85
CA CYS A 20 -6.34 3.52 5.90
C CYS A 20 -5.87 4.02 7.26
N SER A 21 -6.80 4.07 8.22
CA SER A 21 -6.46 4.44 9.60
C SER A 21 -5.74 3.31 10.32
N PHE A 22 -6.14 2.06 10.09
CA PHE A 22 -5.59 0.91 10.81
C PHE A 22 -5.15 -0.22 9.86
N PRO A 23 -4.23 -1.11 10.30
CA PRO A 23 -3.80 -2.27 9.51
C PRO A 23 -4.93 -3.23 9.13
N GLU A 24 -5.92 -3.48 10.00
CA GLU A 24 -7.04 -4.38 9.67
C GLU A 24 -7.91 -3.82 8.52
N ASP A 25 -8.15 -2.50 8.51
CA ASP A 25 -8.93 -1.83 7.47
C ASP A 25 -8.33 -2.04 6.07
N ILE A 26 -7.00 -2.17 5.98
CA ILE A 26 -6.32 -2.43 4.70
C ILE A 26 -6.83 -3.73 4.09
N TYR A 27 -6.92 -4.79 4.89
CA TYR A 27 -7.35 -6.09 4.40
C TYR A 27 -8.86 -6.11 4.15
N GLU A 28 -9.66 -5.53 5.03
CA GLU A 28 -11.12 -5.45 4.84
C GLU A 28 -11.50 -4.67 3.58
N LEU A 29 -10.85 -3.52 3.35
CA LEU A 29 -11.08 -2.72 2.15
C LEU A 29 -10.52 -3.39 0.90
N ALA A 30 -9.34 -4.00 0.96
CA ALA A 30 -8.78 -4.74 -0.16
C ALA A 30 -9.70 -5.92 -0.56
N ASP A 31 -10.17 -6.70 0.40
CA ASP A 31 -11.07 -7.82 0.12
C ASP A 31 -12.42 -7.31 -0.40
N SER A 32 -12.93 -6.18 0.12
CA SER A 32 -14.16 -5.56 -0.39
C SER A 32 -14.01 -5.02 -1.81
N PHE A 33 -12.86 -4.42 -2.12
CA PHE A 33 -12.49 -3.95 -3.46
C PHE A 33 -12.42 -5.12 -4.45
N LEU A 34 -11.81 -6.24 -4.07
CA LEU A 34 -11.67 -7.42 -4.93
C LEU A 34 -12.97 -8.22 -5.13
N ARG A 35 -14.04 -7.94 -4.38
CA ARG A 35 -15.36 -8.58 -4.56
C ARG A 35 -16.22 -7.92 -5.65
N GLN A 36 -15.81 -6.76 -6.17
CA GLN A 36 -16.56 -6.09 -7.24
C GLN A 36 -16.51 -6.92 -8.52
N ASP A 37 -17.60 -6.93 -9.29
CA ASP A 37 -17.75 -7.76 -10.48
C ASP A 37 -16.96 -7.25 -11.70
N ASP A 38 -16.47 -6.02 -11.62
CA ASP A 38 -15.68 -5.33 -12.63
C ASP A 38 -14.18 -5.27 -12.30
N ILE A 39 -13.73 -5.89 -11.21
CA ILE A 39 -12.33 -5.93 -10.79
C ILE A 39 -11.76 -7.35 -10.92
N VAL A 40 -10.66 -7.48 -11.65
CA VAL A 40 -9.94 -8.76 -11.79
C VAL A 40 -8.57 -8.64 -11.14
N LEU A 41 -8.31 -9.43 -10.09
CA LEU A 41 -6.98 -9.51 -9.48
C LEU A 41 -5.99 -10.22 -10.41
N ILE A 42 -4.88 -9.56 -10.72
CA ILE A 42 -3.78 -10.12 -11.50
C ILE A 42 -2.63 -10.55 -10.59
N GLU A 43 -2.26 -9.71 -9.62
CA GLU A 43 -1.15 -9.99 -8.71
C GLU A 43 -1.38 -9.35 -7.33
N LYS A 44 -1.04 -10.06 -6.24
CA LYS A 44 -1.09 -9.55 -4.87
C LYS A 44 0.30 -9.64 -4.24
N LYS A 45 0.87 -8.50 -3.82
CA LYS A 45 2.14 -8.41 -3.10
C LYS A 45 1.91 -7.84 -1.71
N ASP A 46 2.05 -8.69 -0.70
CA ASP A 46 1.82 -8.32 0.69
C ASP A 46 3.14 -8.01 1.40
N TYR A 47 3.56 -6.73 1.33
CA TYR A 47 4.72 -6.24 2.05
C TYR A 47 4.39 -5.82 3.49
N ILE A 48 3.13 -5.93 3.93
CA ILE A 48 2.77 -5.72 5.34
C ILE A 48 3.16 -6.97 6.12
N LYS A 49 2.80 -8.14 5.61
CA LYS A 49 3.16 -9.45 6.18
C LYS A 49 4.63 -9.80 5.97
N ASN A 50 5.18 -9.52 4.79
CA ASN A 50 6.58 -9.76 4.44
C ASN A 50 7.28 -8.46 4.00
N PRO A 51 7.70 -7.60 4.94
CA PRO A 51 8.34 -6.32 4.62
C PRO A 51 9.60 -6.51 3.77
N LYS A 52 9.91 -5.53 2.92
CA LYS A 52 11.20 -5.53 2.21
C LYS A 52 12.36 -5.34 3.21
N PRO A 53 13.60 -5.72 2.84
CA PRO A 53 14.76 -5.49 3.68
C PRO A 53 14.98 -4.02 4.08
N SER A 54 14.45 -3.06 3.30
CA SER A 54 14.50 -1.64 3.65
C SER A 54 13.52 -1.22 4.76
N GLY A 55 12.61 -2.10 5.19
CA GLY A 55 11.51 -1.78 6.12
C GLY A 55 10.22 -1.35 5.42
N TYR A 56 10.20 -1.30 4.10
CA TYR A 56 9.02 -0.91 3.33
C TYR A 56 7.84 -1.85 3.54
N ARG A 57 6.67 -1.26 3.82
CA ARG A 57 5.39 -1.94 4.05
C ARG A 57 4.27 -1.30 3.23
N SER A 58 3.48 -2.12 2.55
CA SER A 58 2.28 -1.76 1.80
C SER A 58 1.65 -3.05 1.26
N LEU A 59 0.34 -3.07 1.06
CA LEU A 59 -0.30 -4.11 0.28
C LEU A 59 -0.49 -3.60 -1.15
N HIS A 60 0.11 -4.28 -2.13
CA HIS A 60 -0.03 -3.94 -3.55
C HIS A 60 -0.92 -4.94 -4.24
N LEU A 61 -1.93 -4.44 -4.94
CA LEU A 61 -2.79 -5.21 -5.82
C LEU A 61 -2.60 -4.70 -7.24
N ILE A 62 -2.19 -5.56 -8.16
CA ILE A 62 -2.28 -5.29 -9.59
C ILE A 62 -3.62 -5.86 -10.05
N VAL A 63 -4.50 -4.99 -10.51
CA VAL A 63 -5.85 -5.36 -10.95
C VAL A 63 -6.10 -4.91 -12.38
N GLN A 64 -7.04 -5.57 -13.05
CA GLN A 64 -7.63 -5.06 -14.29
C GLN A 64 -9.00 -4.47 -14.01
N VAL A 65 -9.23 -3.27 -14.52
CA VAL A 65 -10.52 -2.57 -14.49
C VAL A 65 -10.95 -2.19 -15.90
N PRO A 66 -12.26 -2.18 -16.20
CA PRO A 66 -12.76 -1.75 -17.49
C PRO A 66 -12.79 -0.22 -17.60
N ILE A 67 -12.23 0.30 -18.69
CA ILE A 67 -12.47 1.66 -19.15
C ILE A 67 -13.38 1.64 -20.37
N PHE A 68 -14.36 2.53 -20.38
CA PHE A 68 -15.32 2.67 -21.47
C PHE A 68 -14.91 3.86 -22.33
N LEU A 69 -14.34 3.57 -23.50
CA LEU A 69 -13.98 4.56 -24.50
C LEU A 69 -15.13 4.75 -25.50
N GLN A 70 -15.08 5.81 -26.31
CA GLN A 70 -16.16 6.13 -27.27
C GLN A 70 -16.51 4.97 -28.23
N LYS A 71 -15.56 4.09 -28.55
CA LYS A 71 -15.73 3.02 -29.54
C LYS A 71 -15.64 1.60 -28.98
N ASN A 72 -15.08 1.42 -27.78
CA ASN A 72 -14.81 0.11 -27.21
C ASN A 72 -14.63 0.14 -25.69
N LYS A 73 -14.81 -1.04 -25.07
CA LYS A 73 -14.42 -1.33 -23.69
C LYS A 73 -13.01 -1.91 -23.71
N LYS A 74 -12.10 -1.38 -22.89
CA LYS A 74 -10.73 -1.90 -22.75
C LYS A 74 -10.46 -2.21 -21.28
N MET A 75 -9.83 -3.35 -21.00
CA MET A 75 -9.32 -3.65 -19.66
C MET A 75 -7.93 -3.00 -19.53
N VAL A 76 -7.70 -2.29 -18.43
CA VAL A 76 -6.41 -1.66 -18.14
C VAL A 76 -5.90 -2.12 -16.79
N ASN A 77 -4.58 -2.33 -16.72
CA ASN A 77 -3.91 -2.67 -15.47
C ASN A 77 -3.78 -1.40 -14.61
N VAL A 78 -4.13 -1.54 -13.34
CA VAL A 78 -4.03 -0.51 -12.31
C VAL A 78 -3.32 -1.10 -11.11
N GLU A 79 -2.30 -0.41 -10.60
CA GLU A 79 -1.69 -0.74 -9.32
C GLU A 79 -2.44 -0.01 -8.20
N VAL A 80 -2.99 -0.75 -7.25
CA VAL A 80 -3.64 -0.20 -6.06
C VAL A 80 -2.80 -0.53 -4.84
N GLN A 81 -2.36 0.51 -4.15
CA GLN A 81 -1.51 0.40 -2.97
C GLN A 81 -2.30 0.79 -1.72
N PHE A 82 -2.48 -0.15 -0.81
CA PHE A 82 -3.08 0.10 0.51
C PHE A 82 -1.98 0.28 1.55
N ARG A 83 -2.15 1.30 2.40
CA ARG A 83 -1.19 1.69 3.44
C ARG A 83 -1.90 2.31 4.63
N THR A 84 -1.28 2.25 5.81
CA THR A 84 -1.62 3.17 6.90
C THR A 84 -0.99 4.54 6.66
N ILE A 85 -1.40 5.53 7.44
CA ILE A 85 -0.76 6.86 7.45
C ILE A 85 0.73 6.74 7.76
N ALA A 86 1.10 5.91 8.75
CA ALA A 86 2.50 5.73 9.15
C ALA A 86 3.35 5.08 8.05
N MET A 87 2.80 4.05 7.38
CA MET A 87 3.45 3.42 6.22
C MET A 87 3.66 4.42 5.07
N ASP A 88 2.66 5.25 4.77
CA ASP A 88 2.76 6.21 3.67
C ASP A 88 3.73 7.35 3.96
N PHE A 89 3.72 7.85 5.20
CA PHE A 89 4.69 8.83 5.66
C PHE A 89 6.12 8.31 5.52
N TRP A 90 6.38 7.10 6.05
CA TRP A 90 7.70 6.48 5.98
C TRP A 90 8.15 6.25 4.54
N ALA A 91 7.29 5.68 3.69
CA ALA A 91 7.62 5.39 2.30
C ALA A 91 7.88 6.67 1.48
N SER A 92 7.13 7.74 1.76
CA SER A 92 7.34 9.04 1.11
C SER A 92 8.67 9.68 1.50
N LEU A 93 9.10 9.52 2.76
CA LEU A 93 10.40 9.99 3.23
C LEU A 93 11.55 9.18 2.62
N GLU A 94 11.46 7.85 2.66
CA GLU A 94 12.49 6.96 2.11
C GLU A 94 12.72 7.21 0.62
N HIS A 95 11.64 7.37 -0.15
CA HIS A 95 11.72 7.66 -1.57
C HIS A 95 12.42 9.00 -1.86
N LYS A 96 12.11 10.05 -1.07
CA LYS A 96 12.78 11.36 -1.21
C LYS A 96 14.27 11.27 -0.89
N LEU A 97 14.64 10.49 0.12
CA LEU A 97 16.03 10.31 0.53
C LEU A 97 16.83 9.51 -0.51
N ARG A 98 16.27 8.43 -1.05
CA ARG A 98 16.89 7.64 -2.13
C ARG A 98 17.20 8.47 -3.38
N TYR A 99 16.40 9.49 -3.67
CA TYR A 99 16.58 10.30 -4.87
C TYR A 99 17.66 11.38 -4.72
N LYS A 100 18.10 11.71 -3.50
CA LYS A 100 19.24 12.60 -3.28
C LYS A 100 20.54 11.84 -3.54
N LYS A 101 21.14 12.07 -4.70
CA LYS A 101 22.31 11.32 -5.22
C LYS A 101 23.66 11.69 -4.57
N ASP A 102 23.71 12.71 -3.72
CA ASP A 102 24.97 13.27 -3.19
C ASP A 102 25.30 12.82 -1.76
N ILE A 103 24.75 11.68 -1.29
CA ILE A 103 25.01 11.18 0.06
C ILE A 103 26.27 10.29 0.04
N PRO A 104 27.31 10.59 0.86
CA PRO A 104 28.46 9.72 1.05
C PRO A 104 28.06 8.30 1.47
N ALA A 105 28.79 7.28 1.02
CA ALA A 105 28.41 5.87 1.19
C ALA A 105 28.29 5.43 2.67
N ASP A 106 29.16 5.96 3.54
CA ASP A 106 29.15 5.76 4.98
C ASP A 106 27.90 6.35 5.65
N GLN A 107 27.48 7.55 5.22
CA GLN A 107 26.26 8.20 5.70
C GLN A 107 25.00 7.52 5.16
N ALA A 108 25.05 7.00 3.93
CA ALA A 108 23.93 6.31 3.31
C ALA A 108 23.55 5.02 4.05
N GLN A 109 24.55 4.26 4.53
CA GLN A 109 24.31 3.05 5.32
C GLN A 109 23.65 3.39 6.67
N GLN A 110 24.20 4.36 7.42
CA GLN A 110 23.63 4.78 8.70
C GLN A 110 22.20 5.28 8.54
N LEU A 111 21.93 6.06 7.48
CA LEU A 111 20.58 6.53 7.19
C LEU A 111 19.61 5.39 6.87
N GLN A 112 20.07 4.35 6.16
CA GLN A 112 19.27 3.18 5.86
C GLN A 112 18.92 2.38 7.13
N GLU A 113 19.87 2.23 8.04
CA GLU A 113 19.65 1.59 9.35
C GLU A 113 18.64 2.37 10.19
N GLU A 114 18.76 3.70 10.22
CA GLU A 114 17.81 4.57 10.93
C GLU A 114 16.41 4.51 10.32
N LEU A 115 16.30 4.56 8.99
CA LEU A 115 15.01 4.40 8.30
C LEU A 115 14.38 3.04 8.61
N LEU A 116 15.15 1.96 8.64
CA LEU A 116 14.65 0.64 9.02
C LEU A 116 14.15 0.61 10.47
N ALA A 117 14.86 1.28 11.39
CA ALA A 117 14.43 1.43 12.77
C ALA A 117 13.11 2.21 12.88
N CYS A 118 12.98 3.33 12.15
CA CYS A 118 11.74 4.09 12.07
C CYS A 118 10.59 3.26 11.49
N ALA A 119 10.81 2.48 10.43
CA ALA A 119 9.78 1.60 9.86
C ALA A 119 9.26 0.59 10.89
N THR A 120 10.18 0.02 11.68
CA THR A 120 9.85 -0.95 12.73
C THR A 120 9.04 -0.30 13.85
N GLN A 121 9.45 0.88 14.30
CA GLN A 121 8.72 1.65 15.33
C GLN A 121 7.33 2.07 14.83
N SER A 122 7.22 2.55 13.59
CA SER A 122 5.93 2.90 12.99
C SER A 122 4.98 1.70 12.94
N ALA A 123 5.47 0.52 12.58
CA ALA A 123 4.66 -0.69 12.57
C ALA A 123 4.20 -1.11 13.97
N GLN A 124 5.05 -0.95 14.99
CA GLN A 124 4.66 -1.18 16.38
C GLN A 124 3.59 -0.19 16.85
N LEU A 125 3.71 1.08 16.46
CA LEU A 125 2.71 2.10 16.76
C LEU A 125 1.37 1.76 16.12
N ASP A 126 1.35 1.42 14.83
CA ASP A 126 0.14 1.00 14.12
C ASP A 126 -0.55 -0.18 14.83
N ASN A 127 0.21 -1.20 15.24
CA ASN A 127 -0.33 -2.35 15.97
C ASN A 127 -0.92 -1.95 17.33
N ARG A 128 -0.24 -1.10 18.09
CA ARG A 128 -0.74 -0.63 19.40
C ARG A 128 -2.02 0.19 19.23
N MET A 129 -2.11 1.02 18.19
CA MET A 129 -3.31 1.80 17.90
C MET A 129 -4.47 0.90 17.47
N GLN A 130 -4.20 -0.15 16.69
CA GLN A 130 -5.16 -1.20 16.36
C GLN A 130 -5.68 -1.90 17.63
N GLU A 131 -4.80 -2.31 18.55
CA GLU A 131 -5.20 -2.94 19.81
C GLU A 131 -6.12 -2.03 20.64
N ILE A 132 -5.81 -0.73 20.72
CA ILE A 132 -6.67 0.26 21.40
C ILE A 132 -8.05 0.33 20.74
N ARG A 133 -8.13 0.36 19.40
CA ARG A 133 -9.40 0.30 18.67
C ARG A 133 -10.18 -0.97 19.03
N ASN A 134 -9.54 -2.13 18.99
CA ASN A 134 -10.19 -3.42 19.25
C ASN A 134 -10.78 -3.47 20.67
N GLN A 135 -10.08 -2.88 21.65
CA GLN A 135 -10.60 -2.73 23.01
C GLN A 135 -11.83 -1.81 23.11
N LEU A 136 -11.86 -0.70 22.37
CA LEU A 136 -13.01 0.22 22.36
C LEU A 136 -14.24 -0.42 21.72
N VAL A 137 -14.08 -1.09 20.59
CA VAL A 137 -15.17 -1.80 19.89
C VAL A 137 -15.76 -2.89 20.79
N SER A 138 -14.91 -3.74 21.38
CA SER A 138 -15.38 -4.82 22.26
C SER A 138 -16.12 -4.35 23.52
N ARG A 139 -15.87 -3.11 23.98
CA ARG A 139 -16.59 -2.50 25.10
C ARG A 139 -17.96 -1.95 24.66
N ALA A 140 -18.05 -1.37 23.47
CA ALA A 140 -19.32 -0.89 22.90
C ALA A 140 -20.30 -2.05 22.68
N ASP A 141 -19.83 -3.19 22.18
CA ASP A 141 -20.67 -4.37 21.95
C ASP A 141 -21.23 -4.99 23.25
N LYS A 142 -20.51 -4.85 24.37
CA LYS A 142 -20.98 -5.27 25.69
C LYS A 142 -22.00 -4.31 26.30
N GLY A 143 -21.87 -3.01 26.03
CA GLY A 143 -22.81 -1.98 26.49
C GLY A 143 -24.18 -2.05 25.77
N ASN A 144 -24.23 -2.57 24.55
CA ASN A 144 -25.47 -2.77 23.78
C ASN A 144 -26.19 -4.10 24.08
N GLN A 145 -25.63 -4.94 24.95
CA GLN A 145 -26.23 -6.21 25.39
C GLN A 145 -26.72 -6.16 26.86
N SER A 146 -26.74 -4.97 27.48
CA SER A 146 -27.21 -4.75 28.86
C SER A 146 -28.53 -3.97 28.89
#